data_AF-A0A9W4TK51-F1
#
_entry.id   AF-A0A9W4TK51-F1
#
_cell.length_a   1.000
_cell.length_b   1.000
_cell.length_c   1.000
_cell.angle_alpha   90.00
_cell.angle_beta   90.00
_cell.angle_gamma   90.00
#
_symmetry.space_group_name_H-M   'P 1'
#
loop_
_entity.id
_entity.type
_entity.pdbx_description
1 polymer ?
#
loop_
_entity_poly.entity_id
_entity_poly.type
_entity_poly.pdbx_seq_one_letter_code
_entity_poly.pdbx_strand_id
1 'polypeptide(L)'
;MSKLTSIASLTCWYGKYPWYFPYFLHSCSFNPSVDFYIITDNQEKIENKPENVTIVFKTLHEIKVSVSEKLGFTLNSDRWFEYMGTVRK
;
A
#
# COMPACT_ATOMS: atom_id res chain seq x y z
N MET A 1 19.21 -18.71 20.95
CA MET A 1 18.34 -18.72 19.76
C MET A 1 18.82 -17.60 18.85
N SER A 2 19.18 -17.88 17.60
CA SER A 2 19.50 -16.83 16.62
C SER A 2 18.23 -16.03 16.32
N LYS A 3 18.34 -14.70 16.29
CA LYS A 3 17.23 -13.82 15.89
C LYS A 3 16.83 -14.20 14.45
N LEU A 4 15.62 -14.68 14.26
CA LEU A 4 15.07 -14.90 12.93
C LEU A 4 14.84 -13.53 12.29
N THR A 5 15.41 -13.31 11.12
CA THR A 5 15.18 -12.10 10.33
C THR A 5 13.89 -12.30 9.53
N SER A 6 12.92 -11.41 9.71
CA SER A 6 11.71 -11.33 8.87
C SER A 6 11.80 -10.12 7.95
N ILE A 7 11.14 -10.20 6.79
CA ILE A 7 11.06 -9.12 5.82
C ILE A 7 9.60 -8.72 5.66
N ALA A 8 9.33 -7.43 5.77
CA ALA A 8 8.04 -6.84 5.44
C ALA A 8 8.19 -5.86 4.27
N SER A 9 7.34 -6.01 3.25
CA SER A 9 7.26 -5.10 2.10
C SER A 9 6.00 -4.25 2.21
N LEU A 10 6.17 -2.93 2.30
CA LEU A 10 5.06 -1.98 2.38
C LEU A 10 4.89 -1.27 1.04
N THR A 11 3.67 -1.29 0.49
CA THR A 11 3.33 -0.64 -0.78
C THR A 11 2.07 0.21 -0.59
N CYS A 12 2.13 1.47 -1.03
CA CYS A 12 0.97 2.36 -1.02
C CYS A 12 0.31 2.38 -2.39
N TRP A 13 -1.00 2.12 -2.44
CA TRP A 13 -1.80 2.13 -3.67
C TRP A 13 -3.06 2.96 -3.49
N TYR A 14 -3.07 4.17 -4.01
CA TYR A 14 -4.22 5.09 -3.89
C TYR A 14 -4.98 5.18 -5.21
N GLY A 15 -6.31 5.14 -5.14
CA GLY A 15 -7.19 5.09 -6.30
C GLY A 15 -7.31 3.68 -6.91
N LYS A 16 -7.73 3.62 -8.18
CA LYS A 16 -7.99 2.34 -8.86
C LYS A 16 -6.73 1.50 -8.99
N TYR A 17 -6.88 0.20 -8.75
CA TYR A 17 -5.81 -0.75 -9.06
C TYR A 17 -5.55 -0.76 -10.58
N PRO A 18 -4.28 -0.76 -11.02
CA PRO A 18 -3.98 -0.89 -12.44
C PRO A 18 -4.18 -2.33 -12.88
N TRP A 19 -4.20 -2.49 -14.20
CA TRP A 19 -4.45 -3.76 -14.87
C TRP A 19 -3.52 -4.90 -14.41
N TYR A 20 -2.32 -4.59 -13.91
CA TYR A 20 -1.35 -5.59 -13.48
C TYR A 20 -1.44 -5.97 -11.99
N PHE A 21 -2.36 -5.40 -11.23
CA PHE A 21 -2.54 -5.71 -9.82
C PHE A 21 -2.68 -7.21 -9.52
N PRO A 22 -3.44 -8.00 -10.30
CA PRO A 22 -3.51 -9.44 -10.09
C PRO A 22 -2.16 -10.15 -10.28
N TYR A 23 -1.31 -9.70 -11.21
CA TYR A 23 0.03 -10.26 -11.41
C TYR A 23 0.98 -9.90 -10.27
N PHE A 24 0.84 -8.71 -9.69
CA PHE A 24 1.54 -8.33 -8.47
C PHE A 24 1.15 -9.25 -7.30
N LEU A 25 -0.14 -9.48 -7.08
CA LEU A 25 -0.59 -10.43 -6.05
C LEU A 25 -0.09 -11.85 -6.31
N HIS A 26 -0.10 -12.28 -7.57
CA HIS A 26 0.44 -13.57 -7.96
C HIS A 26 1.94 -13.67 -7.63
N SER A 27 2.74 -12.63 -7.85
CA SER A 27 4.16 -12.67 -7.49
C SER A 27 4.39 -12.71 -5.98
N CYS A 28 3.53 -12.08 -5.19
CA CYS A 28 3.58 -12.16 -3.72
C CYS A 28 3.44 -13.60 -3.22
N SER A 29 2.62 -14.44 -3.85
CA SER A 29 2.42 -15.83 -3.41
C SER A 29 3.66 -16.71 -3.59
N PHE A 30 4.58 -16.37 -4.50
CA PHE A 30 5.87 -17.07 -4.66
C PHE A 30 6.91 -16.67 -3.61
N ASN A 31 6.61 -15.69 -2.76
CA ASN A 31 7.52 -15.18 -1.72
C ASN A 31 6.89 -15.34 -0.32
N PRO A 32 6.57 -16.58 0.12
CA PRO A 32 5.82 -16.81 1.35
C PRO A 32 6.56 -16.42 2.64
N SER A 33 7.87 -16.21 2.59
CA SER A 33 8.67 -15.72 3.73
C SER A 33 8.64 -14.20 3.91
N VAL A 34 7.95 -13.49 3.02
CA VAL A 34 7.82 -12.02 3.04
C VAL A 34 6.38 -11.65 3.34
N ASP A 35 6.20 -10.77 4.31
CA ASP A 35 4.91 -10.19 4.65
C ASP A 35 4.67 -8.95 3.77
N PHE A 36 3.68 -9.00 2.89
CA PHE A 36 3.32 -7.88 2.03
C PHE A 36 2.16 -7.09 2.63
N TYR A 37 2.34 -5.78 2.76
CA TYR A 37 1.30 -4.85 3.22
C TYR A 37 0.95 -3.87 2.10
N ILE A 38 -0.30 -3.88 1.67
CA ILE A 38 -0.84 -2.94 0.69
C ILE A 38 -1.71 -1.93 1.43
N ILE A 39 -1.25 -0.68 1.51
CA ILE A 39 -1.98 0.42 2.13
C ILE A 39 -2.76 1.15 1.04
N THR A 40 -4.08 1.24 1.17
CA THR A 40 -4.95 1.71 0.08
C THR A 40 -6.24 2.35 0.59
N ASP A 41 -6.82 3.25 -0.21
CA ASP A 41 -8.20 3.73 -0.06
C ASP A 41 -9.19 3.01 -1.00
N ASN A 42 -8.73 2.04 -1.77
CA ASN A 42 -9.56 1.28 -2.69
C ASN A 42 -10.30 0.16 -1.94
N GLN A 43 -11.63 0.18 -2.02
CA GLN A 43 -12.53 -0.81 -1.40
C GLN A 43 -12.99 -1.91 -2.37
N GLU A 44 -12.47 -1.92 -3.60
CA GLU A 44 -12.71 -2.99 -4.56
C GLU A 44 -12.33 -4.35 -3.98
N LYS A 45 -13.20 -5.34 -4.19
CA LYS A 45 -12.95 -6.71 -3.75
C LYS A 45 -11.74 -7.26 -4.50
N ILE A 46 -10.75 -7.73 -3.73
CA ILE A 46 -9.55 -8.36 -4.28
C ILE A 46 -9.77 -9.87 -4.36
N GLU A 47 -9.80 -10.40 -5.57
CA GLU A 47 -9.87 -11.83 -5.81
C GLU A 47 -8.48 -12.48 -5.70
N ASN A 48 -8.43 -13.74 -5.26
CA ASN A 48 -7.20 -14.54 -5.18
C ASN A 48 -6.06 -13.89 -4.37
N LYS A 49 -6.40 -13.11 -3.33
CA LYS A 49 -5.42 -12.50 -2.43
C LYS A 49 -4.63 -13.59 -1.67
N PRO A 50 -3.28 -13.64 -1.79
CA PRO A 50 -2.46 -14.58 -1.03
C PRO A 50 -2.55 -14.36 0.49
N GLU A 51 -2.21 -15.38 1.28
CA GLU A 51 -2.22 -15.32 2.74
C GLU A 51 -1.17 -14.35 3.30
N ASN A 52 0.01 -14.30 2.68
CA ASN A 52 1.10 -13.39 3.05
C ASN A 52 0.90 -11.95 2.55
N VAL A 53 -0.30 -11.61 2.06
CA VAL A 53 -0.68 -10.24 1.67
C VAL A 53 -1.76 -9.71 2.61
N THR A 54 -1.45 -8.62 3.30
CA THR A 54 -2.37 -7.87 4.17
C THR A 54 -2.78 -6.57 3.50
N ILE A 55 -4.08 -6.33 3.42
CA ILE A 55 -4.64 -5.06 2.92
C ILE A 55 -4.96 -4.17 4.12
N VAL A 56 -4.38 -2.99 4.13
CA VAL A 56 -4.61 -1.98 5.17
C VAL A 56 -5.39 -0.84 4.54
N PHE A 57 -6.70 -0.80 4.81
CA PHE A 57 -7.52 0.32 4.37
C PHE A 57 -7.13 1.57 5.15
N LYS A 58 -6.71 2.62 4.45
CA LYS A 58 -6.40 3.93 5.03
C LYS A 58 -6.50 5.02 3.99
N THR A 59 -7.39 5.97 4.21
CA THR A 59 -7.55 7.14 3.35
C THR A 59 -6.34 8.08 3.46
N LEU A 60 -6.15 8.90 2.42
CA LEU A 60 -5.13 9.93 2.42
C LEU A 60 -5.31 10.94 3.57
N HIS A 61 -6.56 11.25 3.91
CA HIS A 61 -6.86 12.12 5.03
C HIS A 61 -6.35 11.53 6.35
N GLU A 62 -6.65 10.25 6.62
CA GLU A 62 -6.19 9.56 7.82
C GLU A 62 -4.66 9.45 7.88
N ILE A 63 -3.98 9.25 6.74
CA ILE A 63 -2.51 9.32 6.69
C ILE A 63 -2.03 10.72 7.07
N LYS A 64 -2.60 11.78 6.47
CA LYS A 64 -2.20 13.16 6.77
C LYS A 64 -2.34 13.48 8.25
N VAL A 65 -3.47 13.10 8.86
CA VAL A 65 -3.70 13.27 10.30
C VAL A 65 -2.65 12.49 11.11
N SER A 66 -2.52 11.17 10.85
CA SER A 66 -1.57 10.31 11.58
C SER A 66 -0.12 10.80 11.49
N VAL A 67 0.29 11.30 10.32
CA VAL A 67 1.66 11.79 10.12
C VAL A 67 1.84 13.16 10.75
N SER A 68 0.87 14.06 10.63
CA SER A 68 0.94 15.39 11.25
C SER A 68 1.05 15.30 12.77
N GLU A 69 0.27 14.40 13.38
CA GLU A 69 0.34 14.09 14.83
C GLU A 69 1.72 13.56 15.24
N LYS A 70 2.27 12.61 14.47
CA LYS A 70 3.56 11.98 14.78
C LYS A 70 4.76 12.89 14.55
N LEU A 71 4.67 13.78 13.57
CA LEU A 71 5.77 14.69 13.21
C LEU A 71 5.69 16.05 13.92
N GLY A 72 4.55 16.39 14.53
CA GLY A 72 4.37 17.64 15.27
C GLY A 72 4.15 18.88 14.39
N PHE A 73 3.79 18.69 13.11
CA PHE A 73 3.42 19.79 12.20
C PHE A 73 2.39 19.34 11.17
N THR A 74 1.58 20.28 10.69
CA THR A 74 0.52 20.00 9.72
C THR A 74 1.08 19.78 8.32
N LEU A 75 0.74 18.65 7.71
CA LEU A 75 1.04 18.40 6.30
C LEU A 75 0.09 19.15 5.38
N ASN A 76 0.62 20.10 4.61
CA ASN A 76 -0.11 20.74 3.51
C ASN A 76 0.20 20.01 2.20
N SER A 77 -0.80 19.41 1.55
CA SER A 77 -0.56 18.51 0.41
C SER A 77 -1.77 18.47 -0.52
N ASP A 78 -1.92 19.52 -1.32
CA ASP A 78 -2.82 19.50 -2.48
C ASP A 78 -2.09 19.03 -3.76
N ARG A 79 -0.74 19.06 -3.76
CA ARG A 79 0.07 18.91 -4.98
C ARG A 79 0.71 17.53 -5.20
N TRP A 80 0.61 16.60 -4.25
CA TRP A 80 1.38 15.35 -4.28
C TRP A 80 0.81 14.28 -5.23
N PHE A 81 -0.46 14.39 -5.64
CA PHE A 81 -1.14 13.37 -6.44
C PHE A 81 -1.19 13.66 -7.95
N GLU A 82 -0.80 14.87 -8.37
CA GLU A 82 -0.79 15.25 -9.79
C GLU A 82 0.22 14.42 -10.60
N TYR A 83 1.30 13.96 -9.95
CA TYR A 83 2.34 13.14 -10.58
C TYR A 83 2.03 11.63 -10.62
N MET A 84 1.06 11.14 -9.85
CA MET A 84 0.66 9.72 -9.88
C MET A 84 -0.51 9.45 -10.84
N GLY A 85 -1.23 10.50 -11.26
CA GLY A 85 -2.38 10.43 -12.19
C GLY A 85 -2.09 10.83 -13.64
N THR A 86 -0.87 11.28 -13.95
CA THR A 86 -0.52 11.80 -15.29
C THR A 86 0.47 10.89 -16.03
N VAL A 87 0.19 9.59 -16.05
CA VAL A 87 0.50 8.76 -17.21
C VAL A 87 -0.81 8.60 -17.98
N ARG A 88 -1.33 9.74 -18.48
CA ARG A 88 -2.26 9.67 -19.60
C ARG A 88 -1.45 9.14 -20.77
N LYS A 89 -1.95 8.05 -21.36
CA LYS A 89 -1.46 7.51 -22.63
C LYS A 89 -1.25 8.62 -23.67
#